data_AF-A0A2K5ASY0-F1
#
_entry.id   AF-A0A2K5ASY0-F1
#
_cell.length_a   1.000
_cell.length_b   1.000
_cell.length_c   1.000
_cell.angle_alpha   90.00
_cell.angle_beta   90.00
_cell.angle_gamma   90.00
#
_symmetry.space_group_name_H-M   'P 1'
#
loop_
_entity.id
_entity.type
_entity.pdbx_description
1 polymer ?
#
loop_
_entity_poly.entity_id
_entity_poly.type
_entity_poly.pdbx_seq_one_letter_code
_entity_poly.pdbx_strand_id
1 'polypeptide(L)'
;MSIYEHLVLKMARRWIAGSSMQEALEYARQANSIGMKAIINCLGEHSISKDEAKSSTDEYIRLVDAIHSSGIDGSISVKLTQIGLDVDYDTCNGNLIGIIRHASMYGMFIWIDMESSPYYEHTVSMYLDMLKHYRNIGLAYQAYIKEHSLDIMHILESGGIVRLVKGAYREDASIAYRSKRHVNASFRRLMRILFKHSKGMFAIATHDNALIEEAIALSKEHQGKEFEFQMLKGIRDDLKHMLVRQGFKVAEYIPYGINISGYVYRRIRERPSNLLLLARSLL
;
A
#
# COMPACT_ATOMS: atom_id res chain seq x y z
N MET A 1 -10.44 6.71 25.72
CA MET A 1 -10.99 5.88 24.63
C MET A 1 -12.41 5.49 24.99
N SER A 2 -13.41 5.78 24.16
CA SER A 2 -14.82 5.50 24.44
C SER A 2 -15.16 4.01 24.26
N ILE A 3 -16.28 3.56 24.83
CA ILE A 3 -16.79 2.19 24.64
C ILE A 3 -17.01 1.87 23.15
N TYR A 4 -17.45 2.88 22.38
CA TYR A 4 -17.64 2.77 20.93
C TYR A 4 -16.31 2.54 20.21
N GLU A 5 -15.27 3.30 20.54
CA GLU A 5 -13.92 3.12 19.95
C GLU A 5 -13.36 1.74 20.25
N HIS A 6 -13.57 1.22 21.46
CA HIS A 6 -13.14 -0.13 21.83
C HIS A 6 -13.85 -1.22 20.99
N LEU A 7 -15.15 -1.06 20.75
CA LEU A 7 -15.93 -1.99 19.92
C LEU A 7 -15.47 -1.97 18.46
N VAL A 8 -15.28 -0.78 17.90
CA VAL A 8 -14.78 -0.61 16.52
C VAL A 8 -13.38 -1.19 16.38
N LEU A 9 -12.49 -0.99 17.36
CA LEU A 9 -11.15 -1.60 17.38
C LEU A 9 -11.22 -3.13 17.41
N LYS A 10 -12.08 -3.71 18.26
CA LYS A 10 -12.27 -5.17 18.35
C LYS A 10 -12.73 -5.75 17.01
N MET A 11 -13.63 -5.07 16.33
CA MET A 11 -14.11 -5.42 14.99
C MET A 11 -13.03 -5.24 13.90
N ALA A 12 -12.21 -4.19 14.04
CA ALA A 12 -11.15 -3.84 13.09
C ALA A 12 -9.91 -4.73 13.20
N ARG A 13 -9.67 -5.41 14.33
CA ARG A 13 -8.51 -6.31 14.57
C ARG A 13 -8.28 -7.35 13.49
N ARG A 14 -9.31 -7.70 12.73
CA ARG A 14 -9.14 -8.53 11.53
C ARG A 14 -8.24 -7.83 10.48
N TRP A 15 -8.45 -6.54 10.24
CA TRP A 15 -7.83 -5.77 9.16
C TRP A 15 -6.67 -4.87 9.60
N ILE A 16 -6.52 -4.61 10.89
CA ILE A 16 -5.38 -3.88 11.48
C ILE A 16 -4.62 -4.80 12.44
N ALA A 17 -3.34 -4.55 12.67
CA ALA A 17 -2.55 -5.31 13.64
C ALA A 17 -2.90 -4.94 15.09
N GLY A 18 -3.20 -3.67 15.32
CA GLY A 18 -3.53 -3.16 16.64
C GLY A 18 -3.50 -1.64 16.64
N SER A 19 -3.60 -1.07 17.84
CA SER A 19 -3.55 0.38 18.07
C SER A 19 -2.12 0.92 18.17
N SER A 20 -1.13 0.05 18.39
CA SER A 20 0.26 0.44 18.64
C SER A 20 1.24 -0.11 17.60
N MET A 21 2.38 0.56 17.48
CA MET A 21 3.50 0.10 16.66
C MET A 21 4.00 -1.28 17.12
N GLN A 22 4.05 -1.52 18.44
CA GLN A 22 4.52 -2.79 19.00
C GLN A 22 3.66 -3.97 18.53
N GLU A 23 2.33 -3.82 18.53
CA GLU A 23 1.41 -4.84 17.99
C GLU A 23 1.63 -5.07 16.49
N ALA A 24 1.95 -4.02 15.73
CA ALA A 24 2.29 -4.13 14.31
C ALA A 24 3.58 -4.91 14.07
N LEU A 25 4.62 -4.65 14.86
CA LEU A 25 5.91 -5.35 14.79
C LEU A 25 5.77 -6.82 15.20
N GLU A 26 4.99 -7.11 16.25
CA GLU A 26 4.69 -8.47 16.69
C GLU A 26 4.03 -9.27 15.55
N TYR A 27 3.00 -8.69 14.92
CA TYR A 27 2.31 -9.31 13.80
C TYR A 27 3.21 -9.44 12.57
N ALA A 28 4.05 -8.45 12.27
CA ALA A 28 5.01 -8.50 11.17
C ALA A 28 6.04 -9.62 11.35
N ARG A 29 6.54 -9.86 12.58
CA ARG A 29 7.41 -11.01 12.88
C ARG A 29 6.71 -12.35 12.62
N GLN A 30 5.43 -12.45 12.96
CA GLN A 30 4.62 -13.65 12.65
C GLN A 30 4.43 -13.83 11.15
N ALA A 31 4.20 -12.75 10.38
CA ALA A 31 4.12 -12.82 8.92
C ALA A 31 5.45 -13.27 8.30
N ASN A 32 6.58 -12.76 8.79
CA ASN A 32 7.91 -13.17 8.35
C ASN A 32 8.19 -14.65 8.64
N SER A 33 7.79 -15.18 9.80
CA SER A 33 8.05 -16.59 10.16
C SER A 33 7.32 -17.60 9.28
N ILE A 34 6.28 -17.17 8.57
CA ILE A 34 5.53 -17.97 7.59
C ILE A 34 5.84 -17.59 6.15
N GLY A 35 6.94 -16.88 5.91
CA GLY A 35 7.48 -16.59 4.57
C GLY A 35 6.88 -15.38 3.86
N MET A 36 6.19 -14.49 4.56
CA MET A 36 5.66 -13.24 4.01
C MET A 36 6.46 -12.02 4.49
N LYS A 37 6.76 -11.09 3.59
CA LYS A 37 7.30 -9.77 3.96
C LYS A 37 6.24 -8.90 4.61
N ALA A 38 6.65 -7.89 5.36
CA ALA A 38 5.75 -6.91 5.97
C ALA A 38 5.76 -5.58 5.20
N ILE A 39 4.59 -4.99 4.96
CA ILE A 39 4.45 -3.59 4.57
C ILE A 39 3.69 -2.91 5.70
N ILE A 40 4.39 -2.22 6.59
CA ILE A 40 3.78 -1.62 7.78
C ILE A 40 3.32 -0.19 7.45
N ASN A 41 2.07 0.14 7.79
CA ASN A 41 1.50 1.46 7.58
C ASN A 41 0.93 2.02 8.88
N CYS A 42 1.35 3.24 9.22
CA CYS A 42 0.73 4.01 10.29
C CYS A 42 -0.58 4.63 9.77
N LEU A 43 -1.69 4.30 10.42
CA LEU A 43 -3.00 4.86 10.13
C LEU A 43 -3.09 6.26 10.75
N GLY A 44 -3.39 7.24 9.89
CA GLY A 44 -3.50 8.64 10.25
C GLY A 44 -4.40 9.38 9.26
N GLU A 45 -4.86 10.54 9.68
CA GLU A 45 -5.63 11.46 8.84
C GLU A 45 -4.70 12.41 8.09
N HIS A 46 -5.27 13.23 7.21
CA HIS A 46 -4.50 14.25 6.50
C HIS A 46 -3.98 15.27 7.51
N SER A 47 -2.72 15.67 7.39
CA SER A 47 -2.17 16.72 8.23
C SER A 47 -2.56 18.08 7.68
N ILE A 48 -3.13 18.94 8.53
CA ILE A 48 -3.58 20.29 8.17
C ILE A 48 -2.65 21.39 8.70
N SER A 49 -1.60 21.01 9.44
CA SER A 49 -0.57 21.92 9.93
C SER A 49 0.84 21.34 9.75
N LYS A 50 1.86 22.21 9.74
CA LYS A 50 3.26 21.80 9.67
C LYS A 50 3.68 20.92 10.86
N ASP A 51 3.13 21.20 12.05
CA ASP A 51 3.44 20.44 13.27
C ASP A 51 2.82 19.04 13.24
N GLU A 52 1.60 18.90 12.73
CA GLU A 52 0.98 17.58 12.49
C GLU A 52 1.77 16.78 11.45
N ALA A 53 2.12 17.41 10.32
CA ALA A 53 2.89 16.78 9.26
C ALA A 53 4.26 16.30 9.77
N LYS A 54 4.93 17.13 10.58
CA LYS A 54 6.18 16.78 11.25
C LYS A 54 5.98 15.61 12.23
N SER A 55 4.92 15.63 13.04
CA SER A 55 4.64 14.56 14.01
C SER A 55 4.43 13.21 13.32
N SER A 56 3.69 13.19 12.20
CA SER A 56 3.52 12.01 11.35
C SER A 56 4.85 11.53 10.75
N THR A 57 5.68 12.47 10.31
CA THR A 57 7.01 12.19 9.75
C THR A 57 7.91 11.54 10.79
N ASP A 58 7.94 12.08 12.02
CA ASP A 58 8.71 11.54 13.14
C ASP A 58 8.22 10.13 13.54
N GLU A 59 6.92 9.84 13.40
CA GLU A 59 6.37 8.48 13.59
C GLU A 59 6.87 7.50 12.54
N TYR A 60 6.95 7.90 11.26
CA TYR A 60 7.53 7.05 10.22
C TYR A 60 9.03 6.80 10.44
N ILE A 61 9.79 7.79 10.90
CA ILE A 61 11.21 7.63 11.27
C ILE A 61 11.35 6.61 12.40
N ARG A 62 10.57 6.74 13.49
CA ARG A 62 10.55 5.75 14.58
C ARG A 62 10.16 4.36 14.11
N LEU A 63 9.18 4.27 13.19
CA LEU A 63 8.74 3.00 12.63
C LEU A 63 9.86 2.31 11.86
N VAL A 64 10.62 3.06 11.05
CA VAL A 64 11.80 2.54 10.33
C VAL A 64 12.83 1.98 11.31
N ASP A 65 13.17 2.72 12.37
CA ASP A 65 14.12 2.27 13.40
C ASP A 65 13.65 0.99 14.08
N ALA A 66 12.35 0.92 14.41
CA ALA A 66 11.77 -0.21 15.11
C ALA A 66 11.68 -1.47 14.25
N ILE A 67 11.37 -1.32 12.95
CA ILE A 67 11.40 -2.43 11.97
C ILE A 67 12.82 -2.97 11.87
N HIS A 68 13.81 -2.10 11.68
CA HIS A 68 15.22 -2.48 11.57
C HIS A 68 15.71 -3.19 12.83
N SER A 69 15.50 -2.58 14.01
CA SER A 69 15.95 -3.12 15.30
C SER A 69 15.28 -4.44 15.66
N SER A 70 14.08 -4.69 15.13
CA SER A 70 13.34 -5.95 15.32
C SER A 70 13.73 -7.05 14.32
N GLY A 71 14.62 -6.77 13.36
CA GLY A 71 15.02 -7.73 12.33
C GLY A 71 13.90 -8.15 11.37
N ILE A 72 12.89 -7.30 11.19
CA ILE A 72 11.74 -7.59 10.33
C ILE A 72 12.14 -7.39 8.86
N ASP A 73 11.89 -8.39 8.01
CA ASP A 73 11.95 -8.23 6.56
C ASP A 73 10.68 -7.51 6.09
N GLY A 74 10.82 -6.20 5.89
CA GLY A 74 9.69 -5.36 5.57
C GLY A 74 10.04 -3.99 4.99
N SER A 75 8.97 -3.25 4.74
CA SER A 75 8.94 -1.92 4.17
C SER A 75 7.85 -1.10 4.86
N ILE A 76 7.82 0.20 4.60
CA ILE A 76 6.71 1.07 5.03
C ILE A 76 5.88 1.54 3.84
N SER A 77 4.63 1.91 4.10
CA SER A 77 3.76 2.62 3.14
C SER A 77 3.39 3.98 3.72
N VAL A 78 3.63 5.06 2.97
CA VAL A 78 3.40 6.45 3.37
C VAL A 78 2.34 7.08 2.48
N LYS A 79 1.46 7.89 3.05
CA LYS A 79 0.54 8.78 2.32
C LYS A 79 1.08 10.20 2.39
N LEU A 80 1.10 10.92 1.27
CA LEU A 80 1.70 12.25 1.21
C LEU A 80 0.87 13.28 1.98
N THR A 81 -0.46 13.13 2.01
CA THR A 81 -1.34 14.00 2.81
C THR A 81 -1.05 13.93 4.31
N GLN A 82 -0.60 12.77 4.83
CA GLN A 82 -0.21 12.61 6.23
C GLN A 82 1.10 13.32 6.58
N ILE A 83 1.94 13.61 5.58
CA ILE A 83 3.24 14.25 5.78
C ILE A 83 3.29 15.66 5.20
N GLY A 84 2.12 16.24 4.88
CA GLY A 84 1.98 17.67 4.62
C GLY A 84 1.57 18.06 3.20
N LEU A 85 1.11 17.13 2.34
CA LEU A 85 0.70 17.50 0.98
C LEU A 85 -0.46 18.52 0.95
N ASP A 86 -1.40 18.43 1.91
CA ASP A 86 -2.48 19.42 2.08
C ASP A 86 -2.03 20.71 2.78
N VAL A 87 -0.81 20.74 3.34
CA VAL A 87 -0.23 21.94 3.98
C VAL A 87 0.45 22.80 2.93
N ASP A 88 1.53 22.28 2.34
CA ASP A 88 2.20 22.84 1.17
C ASP A 88 3.20 21.82 0.58
N TYR A 89 3.51 21.99 -0.70
CA TYR A 89 4.39 21.08 -1.45
C TYR A 89 5.79 20.95 -0.82
N ASP A 90 6.37 22.07 -0.37
CA ASP A 90 7.73 22.10 0.17
C ASP A 90 7.85 21.36 1.51
N THR A 91 6.84 21.51 2.38
CA THR A 91 6.74 20.79 3.65
C THR A 91 6.65 19.28 3.40
N CYS A 92 5.75 18.86 2.51
CA CYS A 92 5.62 17.45 2.13
C CYS A 92 6.92 16.88 1.56
N ASN A 93 7.56 17.62 0.65
CA ASN A 93 8.81 17.22 0.01
C ASN A 93 9.95 17.07 1.02
N GLY A 94 10.14 18.05 1.91
CA GLY A 94 11.17 17.99 2.96
C GLY A 94 10.97 16.80 3.92
N ASN A 95 9.72 16.56 4.33
CA ASN A 95 9.36 15.43 5.18
C ASN A 95 9.61 14.08 4.49
N LEU A 96 9.18 13.94 3.22
CA LEU A 96 9.39 12.74 2.44
C LEU A 96 10.89 12.43 2.26
N ILE A 97 11.71 13.44 1.94
CA ILE A 97 13.17 13.30 1.86
C ILE A 97 13.75 12.82 3.19
N GLY A 98 13.29 13.36 4.31
CA GLY A 98 13.70 12.92 5.66
C GLY A 98 13.46 11.43 5.88
N ILE A 99 12.24 10.95 5.58
CA ILE A 99 11.87 9.53 5.70
C ILE A 99 12.71 8.67 4.76
N ILE A 100 12.86 9.07 3.49
CA ILE A 100 13.63 8.30 2.49
C ILE A 100 15.10 8.19 2.89
N ARG A 101 15.72 9.28 3.31
CA ARG A 101 17.13 9.27 3.75
C ARG A 101 17.33 8.34 4.94
N HIS A 102 16.43 8.41 5.91
CA HIS A 102 16.50 7.57 7.11
C HIS A 102 16.32 6.08 6.78
N ALA A 103 15.31 5.73 5.99
CA ALA A 103 15.10 4.35 5.52
C ALA A 103 16.29 3.82 4.69
N SER A 104 16.92 4.70 3.90
CA SER A 104 18.08 4.34 3.07
C SER A 104 19.29 3.91 3.90
N MET A 105 19.46 4.43 5.13
CA MET A 105 20.54 4.01 6.03
C MET A 105 20.48 2.52 6.37
N TYR A 106 19.28 1.93 6.31
CA TYR A 106 19.02 0.52 6.59
C TYR A 106 18.69 -0.29 5.33
N GLY A 107 18.80 0.31 4.14
CA GLY A 107 18.39 -0.31 2.88
C GLY A 107 16.89 -0.63 2.80
N MET A 108 16.06 0.03 3.62
CA MET A 108 14.62 -0.26 3.70
C MET A 108 13.86 0.40 2.54
N PHE A 109 12.93 -0.35 1.95
CA PHE A 109 12.08 0.13 0.88
C PHE A 109 10.88 0.92 1.41
N ILE A 110 10.47 1.95 0.65
CA ILE A 110 9.29 2.76 0.96
C ILE A 110 8.31 2.72 -0.20
N TRP A 111 7.04 2.49 0.11
CA TRP A 111 5.95 2.66 -0.83
C TRP A 111 5.25 4.00 -0.59
N ILE A 112 5.03 4.75 -1.67
CA ILE A 112 4.17 5.93 -1.67
C ILE A 112 2.79 5.46 -2.12
N ASP A 113 1.83 5.51 -1.20
CA ASP A 113 0.43 5.17 -1.46
C ASP A 113 -0.21 6.27 -2.31
N MET A 114 -0.94 5.86 -3.34
CA MET A 114 -1.71 6.78 -4.18
C MET A 114 -3.07 7.05 -3.55
N GLU A 115 -3.39 8.33 -3.41
CA GLU A 115 -4.60 8.82 -2.75
C GLU A 115 -5.72 9.09 -3.76
N SER A 116 -6.73 9.90 -3.41
CA SER A 116 -7.80 10.27 -4.34
C SER A 116 -7.30 11.12 -5.50
N SER A 117 -8.09 11.21 -6.57
CA SER A 117 -7.72 11.88 -7.82
C SER A 117 -7.14 13.30 -7.70
N PRO A 118 -7.55 14.18 -6.76
CA PRO A 118 -6.95 15.51 -6.63
C PRO A 118 -5.45 15.49 -6.29
N TYR A 119 -4.97 14.40 -5.70
CA TYR A 119 -3.57 14.27 -5.28
C TYR A 119 -2.69 13.58 -6.32
N TYR A 120 -3.28 13.02 -7.38
CA TYR A 120 -2.58 12.14 -8.32
C TYR A 120 -1.35 12.82 -8.94
N GLU A 121 -1.54 14.00 -9.53
CA GLU A 121 -0.46 14.69 -10.26
C GLU A 121 0.68 15.10 -9.35
N HIS A 122 0.37 15.64 -8.16
CA HIS A 122 1.37 16.00 -7.16
C HIS A 122 2.13 14.76 -6.66
N THR A 123 1.44 13.65 -6.44
CA THR A 123 2.05 12.40 -5.97
C THR A 123 3.00 11.82 -7.01
N VAL A 124 2.58 11.76 -8.29
CA VAL A 124 3.43 11.25 -9.36
C VAL A 124 4.63 12.16 -9.60
N SER A 125 4.42 13.48 -9.64
CA SER A 125 5.51 14.46 -9.84
C SER A 125 6.56 14.35 -8.73
N MET A 126 6.12 14.33 -7.47
CA MET A 126 7.02 14.20 -6.34
C MET A 126 7.76 12.85 -6.34
N TYR A 127 7.08 11.76 -6.70
CA TYR A 127 7.73 10.45 -6.86
C TYR A 127 8.83 10.48 -7.93
N LEU A 128 8.54 11.03 -9.11
CA LEU A 128 9.51 11.12 -10.21
C LEU A 128 10.71 12.01 -9.86
N ASP A 129 10.49 13.09 -9.10
CA ASP A 129 11.56 13.93 -8.58
C ASP A 129 12.44 13.17 -7.58
N MET A 130 11.84 12.45 -6.63
CA MET A 130 12.61 11.63 -5.69
C MET A 130 13.38 10.50 -6.39
N LEU A 131 12.81 9.91 -7.45
CA LEU A 131 13.43 8.81 -8.21
C LEU A 131 14.74 9.21 -8.90
N LYS A 132 14.97 10.50 -9.13
CA LYS A 132 16.26 11.03 -9.64
C LYS A 132 17.40 10.80 -8.66
N HIS A 133 17.10 10.71 -7.36
CA HIS A 133 18.09 10.65 -6.29
C HIS A 133 18.04 9.35 -5.47
N TYR A 134 16.88 8.70 -5.41
CA TYR A 134 16.64 7.54 -4.55
C TYR A 134 16.07 6.36 -5.35
N ARG A 135 16.50 5.14 -5.00
CA ARG A 135 16.09 3.89 -5.67
C ARG A 135 15.30 2.92 -4.78
N ASN A 136 15.23 3.18 -3.48
CA ASN A 136 14.48 2.40 -2.49
C ASN A 136 13.03 2.88 -2.33
N ILE A 137 12.42 3.41 -3.39
CA ILE A 137 11.06 3.94 -3.39
C ILE A 137 10.21 3.36 -4.53
N GLY A 138 8.93 3.13 -4.25
CA GLY A 138 7.95 2.67 -5.23
C GLY A 138 6.63 3.40 -5.10
N LEU A 139 5.86 3.44 -6.17
CA LEU A 139 4.60 4.17 -6.27
C LEU A 139 3.41 3.23 -6.46
N ALA A 140 2.34 3.41 -5.71
CA ALA A 140 1.08 2.74 -6.01
C ALA A 140 0.41 3.36 -7.25
N TYR A 141 -0.10 2.53 -8.15
CA TYR A 141 -0.75 2.95 -9.39
C TYR A 141 -2.14 2.34 -9.51
N GLN A 142 -3.15 3.18 -9.72
CA GLN A 142 -4.55 2.80 -9.62
C GLN A 142 -5.15 2.45 -11.00
N ALA A 143 -5.59 1.21 -11.16
CA ALA A 143 -6.12 0.70 -12.42
C ALA A 143 -7.51 1.24 -12.80
N TYR A 144 -8.29 1.71 -11.83
CA TYR A 144 -9.66 2.19 -12.08
C TYR A 144 -9.75 3.61 -12.67
N ILE A 145 -8.68 4.40 -12.68
CA ILE A 145 -8.70 5.75 -13.28
C ILE A 145 -8.61 5.58 -14.80
N LYS A 146 -9.45 6.32 -15.53
CA LYS A 146 -9.63 6.14 -16.98
C LYS A 146 -8.48 6.72 -17.78
N GLU A 147 -8.06 7.92 -17.41
CA GLU A 147 -7.05 8.71 -18.09
C GLU A 147 -6.14 9.32 -17.03
N HIS A 148 -4.84 9.13 -17.20
CA HIS A 148 -3.84 9.74 -16.34
C HIS A 148 -3.06 10.74 -17.17
N SER A 149 -2.84 11.95 -16.63
CA SER A 149 -1.95 12.93 -17.27
C SER A 149 -0.52 12.39 -17.40
N LEU A 150 -0.12 11.49 -16.50
CA LEU A 150 1.14 10.75 -16.54
C LEU A 150 0.85 9.24 -16.64
N ASP A 151 1.10 8.66 -17.82
CA ASP A 151 0.92 7.23 -18.07
C ASP A 151 1.99 6.39 -17.35
N ILE A 152 1.63 5.16 -17.00
CA ILE A 152 2.50 4.17 -16.37
C ILE A 152 3.80 3.95 -17.17
N MET A 153 3.77 4.08 -18.49
CA MET A 153 4.96 3.94 -19.35
C MET A 153 6.03 4.97 -19.00
N HIS A 154 5.64 6.24 -18.77
CA HIS A 154 6.58 7.29 -18.40
C HIS A 154 7.27 7.00 -17.06
N ILE A 155 6.51 6.46 -16.10
CA ILE A 155 7.02 6.03 -14.80
C ILE A 155 8.05 4.90 -14.99
N LEU A 156 7.73 3.87 -15.78
CA LEU A 156 8.62 2.73 -16.01
C LEU A 156 9.87 3.10 -16.81
N GLU A 157 9.75 3.98 -17.81
CA GLU A 157 10.88 4.47 -18.61
C GLU A 157 11.88 5.23 -17.76
N SER A 158 11.39 6.00 -16.78
CA SER A 158 12.18 6.71 -15.75
C SER A 158 12.84 5.77 -14.73
N GLY A 159 12.56 4.45 -14.81
CA GLY A 159 13.08 3.44 -13.90
C GLY A 159 12.27 3.29 -12.62
N GLY A 160 11.00 3.73 -12.63
CA GLY A 160 10.11 3.66 -11.48
C GLY A 160 9.67 2.23 -11.16
N ILE A 161 9.40 1.99 -9.88
CA ILE A 161 8.86 0.75 -9.33
C ILE A 161 7.39 0.99 -9.01
N VAL A 162 6.52 0.11 -9.50
CA VAL A 162 5.06 0.27 -9.41
C VAL A 162 4.43 -0.85 -8.59
N ARG A 163 3.54 -0.47 -7.68
CA ARG A 163 2.54 -1.34 -7.05
C ARG A 163 1.20 -1.15 -7.76
N LEU A 164 0.77 -2.12 -8.54
CA LEU A 164 -0.51 -2.05 -9.23
C LEU A 164 -1.66 -2.41 -8.28
N VAL A 165 -2.59 -1.48 -8.07
CA VAL A 165 -3.83 -1.65 -7.28
C VAL A 165 -5.06 -1.41 -8.15
N LYS A 166 -6.23 -1.88 -7.70
CA LYS A 166 -7.49 -1.50 -8.37
C LYS A 166 -7.83 -0.02 -8.20
N GLY A 167 -7.61 0.52 -7.00
CA GLY A 167 -8.12 1.82 -6.55
C GLY A 167 -9.13 1.65 -5.41
N ALA A 168 -9.14 2.59 -4.47
CA ALA A 168 -9.87 2.45 -3.21
C ALA A 168 -10.78 3.65 -2.87
N TYR A 169 -10.73 4.73 -3.65
CA TYR A 169 -11.49 5.96 -3.40
C TYR A 169 -12.79 5.98 -4.18
N ARG A 170 -13.71 6.86 -3.78
CA ARG A 170 -14.96 7.08 -4.50
C ARG A 170 -14.76 8.25 -5.44
N GLU A 171 -14.56 7.95 -6.70
CA GLU A 171 -14.32 8.95 -7.75
C GLU A 171 -15.57 9.17 -8.62
N ASP A 172 -15.60 10.30 -9.31
CA ASP A 172 -16.64 10.54 -10.31
C ASP A 172 -16.52 9.56 -11.49
N ALA A 173 -17.64 9.26 -12.16
CA ALA A 173 -17.66 8.36 -13.31
C ALA A 173 -16.91 8.93 -14.52
N SER A 174 -16.75 10.25 -14.60
CA SER A 174 -15.89 10.91 -15.60
C SER A 174 -14.41 10.54 -15.40
N ILE A 175 -13.97 10.39 -14.14
CA ILE A 175 -12.57 10.15 -13.77
C ILE A 175 -12.26 8.64 -13.69
N ALA A 176 -13.17 7.83 -13.13
CA ALA A 176 -12.91 6.43 -12.82
C ALA A 176 -13.97 5.45 -13.36
N TYR A 177 -13.50 4.25 -13.71
CA TYR A 177 -14.34 3.09 -13.97
C TYR A 177 -15.06 2.65 -12.69
N ARG A 178 -16.39 2.65 -12.71
CA ARG A 178 -17.21 2.17 -11.58
C ARG A 178 -17.51 0.68 -11.63
N SER A 179 -17.59 0.09 -12.82
CA SER A 179 -17.91 -1.34 -12.95
C SER A 179 -16.69 -2.21 -12.72
N LYS A 180 -16.86 -3.31 -11.97
CA LYS A 180 -15.82 -4.32 -11.75
C LYS A 180 -15.20 -4.85 -13.06
N ARG A 181 -16.01 -5.02 -14.11
CA ARG A 181 -15.56 -5.49 -15.43
C ARG A 181 -14.49 -4.56 -16.03
N HIS A 182 -14.80 -3.26 -16.13
CA HIS A 182 -13.85 -2.27 -16.67
C HIS A 182 -12.60 -2.11 -15.80
N VAL A 183 -12.75 -2.09 -14.46
CA VAL A 183 -11.60 -2.05 -13.54
C VAL A 183 -10.69 -3.27 -13.73
N ASN A 184 -11.26 -4.47 -13.79
CA ASN A 184 -10.49 -5.69 -14.02
C ASN A 184 -9.83 -5.70 -15.40
N ALA A 185 -10.51 -5.22 -16.45
CA ALA A 185 -9.92 -5.10 -17.79
C ALA A 185 -8.73 -4.13 -17.81
N SER A 186 -8.87 -2.97 -17.17
CA SER A 186 -7.79 -1.99 -17.04
C SER A 186 -6.61 -2.56 -16.23
N PHE A 187 -6.88 -3.23 -15.11
CA PHE A 187 -5.85 -3.89 -14.30
C PHE A 187 -5.08 -4.94 -15.12
N ARG A 188 -5.78 -5.79 -15.87
CA ARG A 188 -5.18 -6.80 -16.76
C ARG A 188 -4.28 -6.18 -17.82
N ARG A 189 -4.71 -5.05 -18.42
CA ARG A 189 -3.89 -4.29 -19.39
C ARG A 189 -2.61 -3.75 -18.74
N LEU A 190 -2.73 -3.05 -17.61
CA LEU A 190 -1.60 -2.47 -16.89
C LEU A 190 -0.63 -3.54 -16.34
N MET A 191 -1.16 -4.67 -15.89
CA MET A 191 -0.35 -5.80 -15.43
C MET A 191 0.51 -6.37 -16.56
N ARG A 192 -0.05 -6.56 -17.77
CA ARG A 192 0.74 -6.96 -18.95
C ARG A 192 1.84 -5.94 -19.27
N ILE A 193 1.54 -4.65 -19.16
CA ILE A 193 2.54 -3.58 -19.34
C ILE A 193 3.68 -3.73 -18.34
N LEU A 194 3.39 -3.97 -17.06
CA LEU A 194 4.43 -4.19 -16.04
C LEU A 194 5.31 -5.40 -16.36
N PHE A 195 4.71 -6.56 -16.68
CA PHE A 195 5.50 -7.74 -17.05
C PHE A 195 6.39 -7.49 -18.27
N LYS A 196 5.89 -6.77 -19.27
CA LYS A 196 6.67 -6.47 -20.48
C LYS A 196 7.76 -5.42 -20.26
N HIS A 197 7.46 -4.34 -19.55
CA HIS A 197 8.28 -3.11 -19.56
C HIS A 197 9.02 -2.80 -18.26
N SER A 198 8.64 -3.38 -17.12
CA SER A 198 9.36 -3.14 -15.86
C SER A 198 10.80 -3.62 -15.95
N LYS A 199 11.75 -2.73 -15.60
CA LYS A 199 13.20 -3.03 -15.55
C LYS A 199 13.63 -3.65 -14.23
N GLY A 200 12.92 -3.34 -13.14
CA GLY A 200 13.13 -3.89 -11.80
C GLY A 200 11.90 -4.60 -11.25
N MET A 201 11.92 -4.85 -9.94
CA MET A 201 10.79 -5.43 -9.23
C MET A 201 9.54 -4.55 -9.36
N PHE A 202 8.37 -5.18 -9.45
CA PHE A 202 7.07 -4.52 -9.33
C PHE A 202 6.14 -5.35 -8.44
N ALA A 203 5.03 -4.77 -8.02
CA ALA A 203 4.07 -5.45 -7.16
C ALA A 203 2.68 -5.54 -7.77
N ILE A 204 2.03 -6.69 -7.57
CA ILE A 204 0.64 -6.94 -7.94
C ILE A 204 -0.18 -7.01 -6.66
N ALA A 205 -0.88 -5.91 -6.34
CA ALA A 205 -1.63 -5.76 -5.10
C ALA A 205 -3.13 -6.04 -5.29
N THR A 206 -3.54 -7.28 -5.07
CA THR A 206 -4.93 -7.73 -5.29
C THR A 206 -5.28 -8.99 -4.50
N HIS A 207 -6.57 -9.21 -4.25
CA HIS A 207 -7.13 -10.44 -3.67
C HIS A 207 -8.09 -11.17 -4.63
N ASP A 208 -8.07 -10.78 -5.90
CA ASP A 208 -8.92 -11.31 -6.96
C ASP A 208 -8.25 -12.54 -7.60
N ASN A 209 -8.83 -13.73 -7.42
CA ASN A 209 -8.27 -14.99 -7.92
C ASN A 209 -7.96 -14.93 -9.42
N ALA A 210 -8.88 -14.38 -10.22
CA ALA A 210 -8.72 -14.35 -11.66
C ALA A 210 -7.61 -13.40 -12.13
N LEU A 211 -7.22 -12.41 -11.31
CA LEU A 211 -6.06 -11.55 -11.60
C LEU A 211 -4.75 -12.20 -11.13
N ILE A 212 -4.80 -12.94 -10.02
CA ILE A 212 -3.65 -13.68 -9.49
C ILE A 212 -3.27 -14.82 -10.44
N GLU A 213 -4.25 -15.60 -10.90
CA GLU A 213 -4.03 -16.67 -11.88
C GLU A 213 -3.42 -16.13 -13.19
N GLU A 214 -3.87 -14.96 -13.65
CA GLU A 214 -3.28 -14.31 -14.82
C GLU A 214 -1.86 -13.81 -14.56
N ALA A 215 -1.56 -13.26 -13.38
CA ALA A 215 -0.20 -12.88 -12.99
C ALA A 215 0.75 -14.11 -12.95
N ILE A 216 0.27 -15.24 -12.44
CA ILE A 216 1.01 -16.52 -12.44
C ILE A 216 1.26 -17.02 -13.87
N ALA A 217 0.29 -16.86 -14.77
CA ALA A 217 0.47 -17.22 -16.17
C ALA A 217 1.51 -16.31 -16.85
N LEU A 218 1.40 -14.99 -16.65
CA LEU A 218 2.34 -14.00 -17.19
C LEU A 218 3.76 -14.19 -16.64
N SER A 219 3.93 -14.63 -15.38
CA SER A 219 5.26 -14.90 -14.84
C SER A 219 5.95 -16.10 -15.50
N LYS A 220 5.19 -17.04 -16.04
CA LYS A 220 5.72 -18.17 -16.82
C LYS A 220 6.10 -17.74 -18.24
N GLU A 221 5.34 -16.82 -18.83
CA GLU A 221 5.62 -16.24 -20.15
C GLU A 221 6.84 -15.31 -20.10
N HIS A 222 6.96 -14.49 -19.07
CA HIS A 222 8.02 -13.51 -18.87
C HIS A 222 9.02 -13.99 -17.80
N GLN A 223 9.71 -15.09 -18.08
CA GLN A 223 10.71 -15.65 -17.17
C GLN A 223 11.79 -14.63 -16.81
N GLY A 224 12.21 -14.63 -15.54
CA GLY A 224 13.22 -13.70 -15.01
C GLY A 224 12.67 -12.35 -14.55
N LYS A 225 11.38 -12.05 -14.75
CA LYS A 225 10.77 -10.86 -14.15
C LYS A 225 10.60 -11.04 -12.65
N GLU A 226 11.13 -10.09 -11.89
CA GLU A 226 10.92 -10.04 -10.44
C GLU A 226 9.61 -9.32 -10.12
N PHE A 227 8.74 -9.98 -9.36
CA PHE A 227 7.56 -9.34 -8.81
C PHE A 227 7.14 -9.99 -7.49
N GLU A 228 6.28 -9.29 -6.75
CA GLU A 228 5.65 -9.82 -5.55
C GLU A 228 4.13 -9.61 -5.55
N PHE A 229 3.42 -10.52 -4.89
CA PHE A 229 2.02 -10.33 -4.57
C PHE A 229 1.90 -9.54 -3.27
N GLN A 230 1.05 -8.52 -3.26
CA GLN A 230 0.80 -7.72 -2.07
C GLN A 230 -0.66 -7.82 -1.65
N MET A 231 -0.90 -8.15 -0.37
CA MET A 231 -2.23 -8.46 0.12
C MET A 231 -2.46 -7.84 1.49
N LEU A 232 -3.64 -7.26 1.71
CA LEU A 232 -4.05 -6.70 3.01
C LEU A 232 -4.13 -7.76 4.12
N LYS A 233 -3.75 -7.37 5.33
CA LYS A 233 -3.93 -8.14 6.57
C LYS A 233 -5.35 -8.69 6.73
N GLY A 234 -5.45 -9.99 7.07
CA GLY A 234 -6.69 -10.69 7.41
C GLY A 234 -7.70 -10.87 6.27
N ILE A 235 -7.26 -10.65 5.03
CA ILE A 235 -8.02 -10.89 3.80
C ILE A 235 -7.37 -12.01 3.00
N ARG A 236 -8.12 -13.10 2.80
CA ARG A 236 -7.73 -14.23 1.95
C ARG A 236 -6.39 -14.87 2.34
N ASP A 237 -6.22 -15.16 3.62
CA ASP A 237 -4.99 -15.77 4.15
C ASP A 237 -4.71 -17.14 3.51
N ASP A 238 -5.78 -17.88 3.16
CA ASP A 238 -5.73 -19.10 2.33
C ASP A 238 -4.89 -18.92 1.06
N LEU A 239 -5.11 -17.81 0.36
CA LEU A 239 -4.47 -17.48 -0.90
C LEU A 239 -3.03 -17.04 -0.69
N LYS A 240 -2.75 -16.27 0.37
CA LYS A 240 -1.38 -15.86 0.72
C LYS A 240 -0.50 -17.07 0.97
N HIS A 241 -0.95 -18.00 1.82
CA HIS A 241 -0.21 -19.23 2.12
C HIS A 241 -0.03 -20.13 0.90
N MET A 242 -1.04 -20.17 0.00
CA MET A 242 -0.91 -20.89 -1.26
C MET A 242 0.20 -20.28 -2.14
N LEU A 243 0.24 -18.96 -2.29
CA LEU A 243 1.25 -18.26 -3.09
C LEU A 243 2.67 -18.45 -2.53
N VAL A 244 2.85 -18.33 -1.20
CA VAL A 244 4.13 -18.61 -0.54
C VAL A 244 4.58 -20.05 -0.81
N ARG A 245 3.68 -21.04 -0.65
CA ARG A 245 4.00 -22.46 -0.92
C ARG A 245 4.34 -22.74 -2.39
N GLN A 246 3.84 -21.93 -3.31
CA GLN A 246 4.20 -21.99 -4.73
C GLN A 246 5.52 -21.28 -5.05
N GLY A 247 6.20 -20.70 -4.05
CA GLY A 247 7.49 -20.04 -4.22
C GLY A 247 7.41 -18.58 -4.65
N PHE A 248 6.21 -17.97 -4.66
CA PHE A 248 6.08 -16.54 -4.97
C PHE A 248 6.48 -15.67 -3.78
N LYS A 249 7.10 -14.51 -4.06
CA LYS A 249 7.28 -13.44 -3.08
C LYS A 249 5.91 -12.88 -2.70
N VAL A 250 5.59 -12.85 -1.41
CA VAL A 250 4.34 -12.30 -0.89
C VAL A 250 4.67 -11.29 0.20
N ALA A 251 4.04 -10.12 0.16
CA ALA A 251 4.10 -9.14 1.23
C ALA A 251 2.69 -8.81 1.75
N GLU A 252 2.56 -8.75 3.07
CA GLU A 252 1.32 -8.41 3.73
C GLU A 252 1.30 -6.93 4.14
N TYR A 253 0.25 -6.20 3.74
CA TYR A 253 0.03 -4.83 4.17
C TYR A 253 -0.64 -4.83 5.54
N ILE A 254 0.08 -4.30 6.53
CA ILE A 254 -0.19 -4.39 7.97
C ILE A 254 -0.40 -2.97 8.51
N PRO A 255 -1.66 -2.49 8.55
CA PRO A 255 -1.97 -1.20 9.14
C PRO A 255 -2.02 -1.28 10.67
N TYR A 256 -1.63 -0.21 11.35
CA TYR A 256 -1.78 -0.04 12.80
C TYR A 256 -2.14 1.40 13.15
N GLY A 257 -2.63 1.62 14.38
CA GLY A 257 -2.93 2.96 14.90
C GLY A 257 -4.38 3.10 15.35
N ILE A 258 -4.69 4.27 15.91
CA ILE A 258 -6.00 4.58 16.49
C ILE A 258 -6.99 5.21 15.48
N ASN A 259 -6.47 5.83 14.41
CA ASN A 259 -7.27 6.52 13.39
C ASN A 259 -7.78 5.54 12.32
N ILE A 260 -8.67 4.64 12.73
CA ILE A 260 -9.05 3.45 11.94
C ILE A 260 -10.32 3.63 11.10
N SER A 261 -11.14 4.64 11.39
CA SER A 261 -12.51 4.80 10.87
C SER A 261 -12.56 4.79 9.34
N GLY A 262 -11.78 5.65 8.68
CA GLY A 262 -11.71 5.74 7.23
C GLY A 262 -11.18 4.46 6.58
N TYR A 263 -10.21 3.79 7.21
CA TYR A 263 -9.66 2.53 6.72
C TYR A 263 -10.67 1.39 6.79
N VAL A 264 -11.31 1.22 7.96
CA VAL A 264 -12.33 0.19 8.21
C VAL A 264 -13.53 0.38 7.29
N TYR A 265 -14.01 1.62 7.14
CA TYR A 265 -15.13 1.94 6.24
C TYR A 265 -14.87 1.50 4.79
N ARG A 266 -13.64 1.71 4.28
CA ARG A 266 -13.24 1.23 2.95
C ARG A 266 -13.26 -0.31 2.86
N ARG A 267 -12.75 -1.02 3.87
CA ARG A 267 -12.77 -2.49 3.91
C ARG A 267 -14.18 -3.06 3.93
N ILE A 268 -15.11 -2.44 4.66
CA ILE A 268 -16.53 -2.84 4.69
C ILE A 268 -17.17 -2.70 3.31
N ARG A 269 -16.94 -1.57 2.64
CA ARG A 269 -17.54 -1.29 1.33
C ARG A 269 -17.04 -2.20 0.22
N GLU A 270 -15.79 -2.63 0.26
CA GLU A 270 -15.19 -3.47 -0.80
C GLU A 270 -15.86 -4.84 -0.94
N ARG A 271 -16.46 -5.38 0.14
CA ARG A 271 -17.29 -6.60 0.08
C ARG A 271 -18.40 -6.54 1.12
N PRO A 272 -19.69 -6.54 0.73
CA PRO A 272 -20.81 -6.57 1.68
C PRO A 272 -20.79 -7.78 2.63
N SER A 273 -20.19 -8.91 2.23
CA SER A 273 -19.98 -10.07 3.10
C SER A 273 -19.06 -9.77 4.29
N ASN A 274 -18.26 -8.70 4.24
CA ASN A 274 -17.49 -8.22 5.39
C ASN A 274 -18.41 -7.72 6.53
N LEU A 275 -19.64 -7.25 6.24
CA LEU A 275 -20.64 -6.88 7.25
C LEU A 275 -21.14 -8.11 8.03
N LEU A 276 -21.41 -9.22 7.34
CA LEU A 276 -21.82 -10.48 7.97
C LEU A 276 -20.71 -11.07 8.85
N LEU A 277 -19.45 -10.91 8.43
CA LEU A 277 -18.29 -11.31 9.22
C LEU A 277 -18.07 -10.42 10.45
N LEU A 278 -18.35 -9.12 10.34
CA LEU A 278 -18.32 -8.18 11.46
C LEU A 278 -19.39 -8.50 12.51
N ALA A 279 -20.61 -8.82 12.08
CA ALA A 279 -21.70 -9.24 12.98
C ALA A 279 -21.35 -10.50 13.78
N ARG A 280 -20.61 -11.44 13.18
CA ARG A 280 -20.13 -12.66 13.88
C ARG A 280 -19.01 -12.40 14.88
N SER A 281 -18.26 -11.31 14.76
CA SER A 281 -17.19 -10.95 15.72
C SER A 281 -17.70 -10.26 16.99
N LEU A 282 -18.99 -9.90 17.01
CA LEU A 282 -19.71 -9.30 18.12
C LEU A 282 -20.45 -10.35 18.99
N LEU A 283 -20.55 -11.59 18.51
CA LEU A 283 -21.00 -12.77 19.26
C LEU A 283 -19.78 -13.48 19.85
#